data_AF-A0A6G9ID46-F1
#
_entry.id   AF-A0A6G9ID46-F1
#
_cell.length_a   1.000
_cell.length_b   1.000
_cell.length_c   1.000
_cell.angle_alpha   90.00
_cell.angle_beta   90.00
_cell.angle_gamma   90.00
#
_symmetry.space_group_name_H-M   'P 1'
#
loop_
_entity.id
_entity.type
_entity.pdbx_description
1 polymer ?
#
loop_
_entity_poly.entity_id
_entity_poly.type
_entity_poly.pdbx_seq_one_letter_code
_entity_poly.pdbx_strand_id
1 'polypeptide(L)'
;MLDKQRVKTELPLLIMFHLPLYQGHYDYKIIDDSPKTLVKDFAPKPIQGVVVNKLLDGSLVIKTGERAFCLVEHTLLKNIPQIGDEVRFMPYTKRDFDGEFVIPKNTLLIEANGKFYQEKQMVDCSDKVYLPFSSYRSRLRELKNKLEELRASDETRRIAHMLVDAHAQNFSLEERYNHSFAKPFYKKKKPYIPPSISFDVSTTKFEGRVVLYYQEKEQRFAVQLIKENNIFLDLALSSPDLDSIGFILEQLIDDGSWKKIKIEVLNKKIPLC
;
A
#
# COMPACT_ATOMS: atom_id res chain seq x y z
N MET A 1 7.69 15.19 5.97
CA MET A 1 8.20 15.39 4.60
C MET A 1 9.52 16.15 4.67
N LEU A 2 10.55 15.70 3.94
CA LEU A 2 11.81 16.44 3.85
C LEU A 2 11.63 17.77 3.12
N ASP A 3 12.21 18.83 3.70
CA ASP A 3 12.32 20.12 3.04
C ASP A 3 13.42 20.10 1.97
N LYS A 4 13.01 20.24 0.69
CA LYS A 4 13.91 20.23 -0.46
C LYS A 4 14.91 21.40 -0.43
N GLN A 5 14.55 22.56 0.12
CA GLN A 5 15.47 23.69 0.22
C GLN A 5 16.56 23.39 1.25
N ARG A 6 16.17 22.83 2.40
CA ARG A 6 17.11 22.38 3.43
C ARG A 6 18.07 21.31 2.92
N VAL A 7 17.57 20.29 2.22
CA VAL A 7 18.40 19.25 1.61
C VAL A 7 19.47 19.86 0.70
N LYS A 8 19.12 20.84 -0.14
CA LYS A 8 20.08 21.50 -1.03
C LYS A 8 21.19 22.23 -0.28
N THR A 9 20.91 22.74 0.92
CA THR A 9 21.87 23.50 1.73
C THR A 9 22.74 22.59 2.61
N GLU A 10 22.14 21.59 3.27
CA GLU A 10 22.84 20.74 4.24
C GLU A 10 23.60 19.58 3.57
N LEU A 11 23.02 18.96 2.53
CA LEU A 11 23.59 17.77 1.90
C LEU A 11 25.03 17.96 1.41
N PRO A 12 25.40 19.06 0.70
CA PRO A 12 26.77 19.27 0.25
C PRO A 12 27.80 19.23 1.39
N LEU A 13 27.45 19.81 2.53
CA LEU A 13 28.33 19.87 3.72
C LEU A 13 28.51 18.49 4.35
N LEU A 14 27.43 17.69 4.36
CA LEU A 14 27.44 16.34 4.96
C LEU A 14 28.18 15.30 4.11
N ILE A 15 28.27 15.49 2.79
CA ILE A 15 28.87 14.52 1.87
C ILE A 15 30.26 14.90 1.37
N MET A 16 30.76 16.10 1.71
CA MET A 16 32.02 16.63 1.16
C MET A 16 33.21 15.67 1.36
N PHE A 17 33.32 15.05 2.54
CA PHE A 17 34.39 14.08 2.85
C PHE A 17 34.16 12.69 2.24
N HIS A 18 33.02 12.47 1.58
CA HIS A 18 32.64 11.21 0.95
C HIS A 18 32.71 11.26 -0.57
N LEU A 19 33.02 12.42 -1.17
CA LEU A 19 33.19 12.60 -2.61
C LEU A 19 34.67 12.42 -3.02
N PRO A 20 34.94 11.88 -4.22
CA PRO A 20 36.28 11.88 -4.78
C PRO A 20 36.84 13.30 -4.90
N LEU A 21 38.12 13.49 -4.60
CA LEU A 21 38.82 14.75 -4.81
C LEU A 21 38.68 15.16 -6.29
N TYR A 22 38.32 16.42 -6.55
CA TYR A 22 38.25 17.08 -7.88
C TYR A 22 36.99 16.94 -8.74
N GLN A 23 35.84 16.45 -8.26
CA GLN A 23 34.63 16.39 -9.09
C GLN A 23 33.36 16.89 -8.37
N GLY A 24 32.77 18.00 -8.84
CA GLY A 24 31.69 18.73 -8.17
C GLY A 24 30.26 18.23 -8.38
N HIS A 25 30.05 17.20 -9.20
CA HIS A 25 28.71 16.62 -9.43
C HIS A 25 28.44 15.43 -8.53
N TYR A 26 27.20 15.30 -8.05
CA TYR A 26 26.74 14.12 -7.32
C TYR A 26 25.26 13.94 -7.58
N ASP A 27 24.81 12.70 -7.57
CA ASP A 27 23.41 12.34 -7.72
C ASP A 27 22.82 12.04 -6.35
N TYR A 28 21.59 12.48 -6.12
CA TYR A 28 20.86 12.10 -4.93
C TYR A 28 19.39 11.78 -5.19
N LYS A 29 18.87 10.79 -4.45
CA LYS A 29 17.45 10.41 -4.45
C LYS A 29 16.86 10.66 -3.08
N ILE A 30 15.70 11.32 -3.01
CA ILE A 30 14.94 11.52 -1.77
C ILE A 30 13.86 10.44 -1.67
N ILE A 31 13.76 9.85 -0.47
CA ILE A 31 12.70 8.94 -0.08
C ILE A 31 12.01 9.56 1.14
N ASP A 32 10.86 10.18 0.90
CA ASP A 32 9.99 10.83 1.87
C ASP A 32 8.55 10.31 1.73
N ASP A 33 7.67 10.73 2.63
CA ASP A 33 6.23 10.42 2.58
C ASP A 33 5.46 11.31 1.58
N SER A 34 6.15 11.90 0.59
CA SER A 34 5.47 12.74 -0.40
C SER A 34 4.76 11.85 -1.44
N PRO A 35 3.52 12.20 -1.87
CA PRO A 35 2.84 11.49 -2.94
C PRO A 35 3.67 11.59 -4.21
N LYS A 36 4.23 10.45 -4.65
CA LYS A 36 5.06 10.39 -5.85
C LYS A 36 4.16 10.42 -7.07
N THR A 37 4.03 11.58 -7.69
CA THR A 37 3.19 11.86 -8.87
C THR A 37 3.64 11.16 -10.15
N LEU A 38 4.74 10.39 -10.15
CA LEU A 38 5.34 9.82 -11.35
C LEU A 38 5.49 8.28 -11.29
N VAL A 39 4.75 7.66 -12.20
CA VAL A 39 4.58 6.23 -12.51
C VAL A 39 5.86 5.49 -12.94
N LYS A 40 7.03 6.13 -13.01
CA LYS A 40 8.19 5.57 -13.73
C LYS A 40 9.15 4.68 -12.92
N ASP A 41 8.99 4.58 -11.60
CA ASP A 41 9.92 3.85 -10.70
C ASP A 41 9.23 2.67 -9.95
N PHE A 42 8.23 2.02 -10.55
CA PHE A 42 7.23 1.19 -9.84
C PHE A 42 7.68 -0.14 -9.23
N ALA A 43 8.91 -0.58 -9.45
CA ALA A 43 9.52 -1.60 -8.60
C ALA A 43 10.79 -0.98 -8.02
N PRO A 44 10.69 -0.27 -6.90
CA PRO A 44 11.86 0.37 -6.34
C PRO A 44 12.82 -0.75 -5.93
N LYS A 45 13.92 -0.88 -6.69
CA LYS A 45 14.92 -1.92 -6.44
C LYS A 45 15.47 -1.75 -5.03
N PRO A 46 15.84 -2.84 -4.33
CA PRO A 46 16.53 -2.71 -3.07
C PRO A 46 17.74 -1.79 -3.22
N ILE A 47 17.82 -0.79 -2.34
CA ILE A 47 18.93 0.16 -2.33
C ILE A 47 19.89 -0.31 -1.26
N GLN A 48 21.13 -0.59 -1.63
CA GLN A 48 22.19 -0.95 -0.70
C GLN A 48 23.21 0.18 -0.62
N GLY A 49 23.72 0.45 0.57
CA GLY A 49 24.73 1.47 0.79
C GLY A 49 25.17 1.57 2.24
N VAL A 50 26.07 2.51 2.52
CA VAL A 50 26.58 2.78 3.87
C VAL A 50 25.98 4.06 4.38
N VAL A 51 25.50 4.06 5.63
CA VAL A 51 25.05 5.29 6.30
C VAL A 51 26.26 6.18 6.53
N VAL A 52 26.33 7.31 5.83
CA VAL A 52 27.47 8.23 5.93
C VAL A 52 27.20 9.38 6.88
N ASN A 53 25.94 9.80 7.01
CA ASN A 53 25.61 10.92 7.88
C ASN A 53 24.12 10.92 8.27
N LYS A 54 23.77 11.83 9.17
CA LYS A 54 22.38 12.15 9.55
C LYS A 54 22.15 13.64 9.40
N LEU A 55 21.01 14.01 8.84
CA LEU A 55 20.49 15.38 8.90
C LEU A 55 20.06 15.69 10.34
N LEU A 56 19.92 16.99 10.63
CA LEU A 56 19.51 17.49 11.95
C LEU A 56 18.12 17.01 12.40
N ASP A 57 17.23 16.70 11.45
CA ASP A 57 15.90 16.13 11.69
C ASP A 57 15.94 14.61 11.93
N GLY A 58 17.13 13.99 11.93
CA GLY A 58 17.33 12.55 12.08
C GLY A 58 17.23 11.76 10.78
N SER A 59 16.97 12.41 9.64
CA SER A 59 16.91 11.75 8.33
C SER A 59 18.30 11.24 7.93
N LEU A 60 18.36 10.09 7.26
CA LEU A 60 19.62 9.42 6.96
C LEU A 60 20.17 9.84 5.60
N VAL A 61 21.49 9.97 5.52
CA VAL A 61 22.24 10.09 4.26
C VAL A 61 23.01 8.80 4.04
N ILE A 62 22.68 8.09 2.98
CA ILE A 62 23.28 6.80 2.61
C ILE A 62 24.06 6.97 1.32
N LYS A 63 25.31 6.49 1.30
CA LYS A 63 26.12 6.43 0.09
C LYS A 63 25.85 5.11 -0.64
N THR A 64 25.27 5.19 -1.83
CA THR A 64 24.84 4.03 -2.65
C THR A 64 25.76 3.76 -3.82
N GLY A 65 26.65 4.70 -4.14
CA GLY A 65 27.69 4.56 -5.15
C GLY A 65 28.81 5.57 -4.89
N GLU A 66 29.80 5.66 -5.77
CA GLU A 66 30.93 6.58 -5.56
C GLU A 66 30.49 8.04 -5.43
N ARG A 67 29.48 8.44 -6.22
CA ARG A 67 28.92 9.79 -6.30
C ARG A 67 27.39 9.83 -6.16
N ALA A 68 26.81 8.74 -5.67
CA ALA A 68 25.37 8.56 -5.56
C ALA A 68 24.96 8.44 -4.10
N PHE A 69 23.98 9.24 -3.70
CA PHE A 69 23.46 9.30 -2.34
C PHE A 69 21.95 9.07 -2.31
N CYS A 70 21.47 8.51 -1.21
CA CYS A 70 20.05 8.35 -0.95
C CYS A 70 19.73 8.98 0.40
N LEU A 71 18.74 9.87 0.41
CA LEU A 71 18.22 10.51 1.60
C LEU A 71 16.91 9.83 1.98
N VAL A 72 16.81 9.41 3.24
CA VAL A 72 15.62 8.72 3.74
C VAL A 72 15.08 9.44 4.96
N GLU A 73 13.79 9.83 4.90
CA GLU A 73 13.09 10.49 5.99
C GLU A 73 13.04 9.61 7.24
N HIS A 74 13.39 10.18 8.40
CA HIS A 74 13.41 9.45 9.67
C HIS A 74 12.04 8.85 10.04
N THR A 75 10.94 9.51 9.65
CA THR A 75 9.57 9.05 9.91
C THR A 75 9.24 7.74 9.20
N LEU A 76 9.94 7.40 8.12
CA LEU A 76 9.76 6.15 7.38
C LEU A 76 10.57 5.00 7.96
N LEU A 77 11.47 5.26 8.92
CA LEU A 77 12.36 4.24 9.45
C LEU A 77 11.72 3.54 10.65
N LYS A 78 11.70 2.20 10.63
CA LYS A 78 11.27 1.41 11.79
C LYS A 78 12.38 1.33 12.86
N ASN A 79 13.62 1.16 12.41
CA ASN A 79 14.82 1.14 13.25
C ASN A 79 15.83 2.13 12.67
N ILE A 80 16.52 2.90 13.52
CA ILE A 80 17.49 3.91 13.07
C ILE A 80 18.90 3.29 13.08
N PRO A 81 19.50 2.98 11.92
CA PRO A 81 20.89 2.52 11.83
C PRO A 81 21.89 3.60 12.30
N GLN A 82 23.09 3.15 12.65
CA GLN A 82 24.19 4.03 13.06
C GLN A 82 25.01 4.49 11.86
N ILE A 83 25.75 5.60 12.05
CA ILE A 83 26.69 6.08 11.03
C ILE A 83 27.78 5.02 10.87
N GLY A 84 28.05 4.63 9.62
CA GLY A 84 29.00 3.58 9.24
C GLY A 84 28.38 2.20 9.05
N ASP A 85 27.10 2.00 9.41
CA ASP A 85 26.41 0.73 9.15
C ASP A 85 26.18 0.53 7.65
N GLU A 86 26.41 -0.69 7.19
CA GLU A 86 25.99 -1.12 5.86
C GLU A 86 24.54 -1.58 5.92
N VAL A 87 23.71 -1.01 5.05
CA VAL A 87 22.26 -1.13 5.09
C VAL A 87 21.70 -1.46 3.72
N ARG A 88 20.66 -2.30 3.71
CA ARG A 88 19.82 -2.58 2.56
C ARG A 88 18.40 -2.12 2.86
N PHE A 89 17.91 -1.23 2.02
CA PHE A 89 16.54 -0.72 2.08
C PHE A 89 15.69 -1.47 1.08
N MET A 90 14.58 -2.01 1.57
CA MET A 90 13.52 -2.58 0.75
C MET A 90 12.34 -1.61 0.76
N PRO A 91 12.21 -0.76 -0.28
CA PRO A 91 11.08 0.13 -0.42
C PRO A 91 9.76 -0.64 -0.59
N TYR A 92 8.64 0.02 -0.31
CA TYR A 92 7.31 -0.58 -0.46
C TYR A 92 7.13 -1.13 -1.87
N THR A 93 6.70 -2.39 -1.93
CA THR A 93 6.35 -3.09 -3.16
C THR A 93 4.98 -3.71 -2.95
N LYS A 94 4.06 -3.42 -3.88
CA LYS A 94 2.69 -3.94 -3.84
C LYS A 94 2.69 -5.47 -3.92
N ARG A 95 1.77 -6.07 -3.18
CA ARG A 95 1.61 -7.52 -3.09
C ARG A 95 0.16 -7.92 -3.40
N ASP A 96 0.02 -9.13 -3.89
CA ASP A 96 -1.27 -9.82 -3.99
C ASP A 96 -1.60 -10.51 -2.65
N PHE A 97 -2.82 -11.01 -2.50
CA PHE A 97 -3.26 -11.77 -1.33
C PHE A 97 -2.47 -13.06 -1.12
N ASP A 98 -1.88 -13.62 -2.19
CA ASP A 98 -0.96 -14.76 -2.13
C ASP A 98 0.45 -14.38 -1.62
N GLY A 99 0.70 -13.09 -1.36
CA GLY A 99 1.98 -12.57 -0.88
C GLY A 99 3.00 -12.28 -1.99
N GLU A 100 2.71 -12.73 -3.21
CA GLU A 100 3.49 -12.49 -4.42
C GLU A 100 3.51 -11.00 -4.80
N PHE A 101 4.61 -10.57 -5.42
CA PHE A 101 4.73 -9.19 -5.87
C PHE A 101 3.81 -8.91 -7.06
N VAL A 102 3.11 -7.78 -7.02
CA VAL A 102 2.37 -7.27 -8.17
C VAL A 102 3.39 -6.66 -9.12
N ILE A 103 3.91 -7.47 -10.04
CA ILE A 103 4.89 -7.02 -11.03
C ILE A 103 4.12 -6.29 -12.14
N PRO A 104 4.42 -5.00 -12.40
CA PRO A 104 3.92 -4.36 -13.62
C PRO A 104 4.54 -5.07 -14.83
N LYS A 105 3.71 -5.82 -15.56
CA LYS A 105 4.14 -6.49 -16.80
C LYS A 105 4.54 -5.43 -17.82
N ASN A 106 5.84 -5.21 -17.99
CA ASN A 106 6.38 -4.44 -19.10
C ASN A 106 7.17 -5.35 -20.04
N THR A 107 6.93 -5.17 -21.35
CA THR A 107 7.59 -5.76 -22.53
C THR A 107 6.80 -6.91 -23.19
N LEU A 108 5.95 -6.56 -24.15
CA LEU A 108 5.64 -7.44 -25.28
C LEU A 108 6.70 -7.17 -26.36
N LEU A 109 7.39 -8.20 -26.83
CA LEU A 109 8.20 -8.14 -28.05
C LEU A 109 7.25 -8.32 -29.22
N ILE A 110 6.95 -7.24 -29.94
CA ILE A 110 6.20 -7.34 -31.20
C ILE A 110 7.22 -7.53 -32.31
N GLU A 111 7.10 -8.63 -33.04
CA GLU A 111 7.87 -8.89 -34.25
C GLU A 111 7.16 -8.20 -35.43
N ALA A 112 7.83 -7.20 -36.02
CA ALA A 112 7.38 -6.58 -37.25
C ALA A 112 8.54 -6.61 -38.25
N ASN A 113 8.31 -7.23 -39.41
CA ASN A 113 9.27 -7.31 -40.52
C ASN A 113 10.65 -7.92 -40.15
N GLY A 114 10.66 -8.98 -39.33
CA GLY A 114 11.89 -9.70 -38.96
C GLY A 114 12.85 -8.93 -38.06
N LYS A 115 12.41 -7.81 -37.47
CA LYS A 115 13.14 -7.08 -36.43
C LYS A 115 12.27 -6.97 -35.17
N PHE A 116 12.85 -7.33 -34.04
CA PHE A 116 12.25 -7.09 -32.74
C PHE A 116 12.42 -5.62 -32.36
N TYR A 117 11.32 -4.93 -32.10
CA TYR A 117 11.34 -3.57 -31.56
C TYR A 117 10.84 -3.61 -30.11
N GLN A 118 11.60 -3.02 -29.18
CA GLN A 118 11.10 -2.72 -27.84
C GLN A 118 10.21 -1.48 -27.93
N GLU A 119 8.92 -1.69 -28.13
CA GLU A 119 7.95 -0.61 -27.92
C GLU A 119 7.63 -0.52 -26.43
N LYS A 120 8.08 0.55 -25.77
CA LYS A 120 7.58 0.94 -24.45
C LYS A 120 6.18 1.52 -24.60
N GLN A 121 5.20 0.70 -24.97
CA GLN A 121 3.81 1.09 -24.74
C GLN A 121 3.62 1.14 -23.23
N MET A 122 3.15 2.28 -22.72
CA MET A 122 2.51 2.37 -21.41
C MET A 122 1.17 1.63 -21.50
N VAL A 123 1.22 0.32 -21.65
CA VAL A 123 0.05 -0.53 -21.48
C VAL A 123 -0.24 -0.53 -20.00
N ASP A 124 -1.48 -0.18 -19.67
CA ASP A 124 -2.09 -0.25 -18.35
C ASP A 124 -1.63 -1.55 -17.65
N CYS A 125 -0.60 -1.42 -16.83
CA CYS A 125 -0.06 -2.53 -16.07
C CYS A 125 -1.23 -3.04 -15.24
N SER A 126 -1.54 -4.34 -15.27
CA SER A 126 -2.55 -4.91 -14.38
C SER A 126 -2.00 -4.92 -12.94
N ASP A 127 -1.88 -3.72 -12.36
CA ASP A 127 -1.72 -3.36 -10.96
C ASP A 127 -3.07 -3.59 -10.25
N LYS A 128 -3.76 -4.69 -10.60
CA LYS A 128 -5.07 -5.04 -10.09
C LYS A 128 -4.91 -6.32 -9.29
N VAL A 129 -5.07 -6.18 -7.98
CA VAL A 129 -5.21 -7.27 -7.04
C VAL A 129 -6.68 -7.66 -7.01
N TYR A 130 -6.95 -8.95 -7.14
CA TYR A 130 -8.31 -9.48 -7.09
C TYR A 130 -8.60 -10.00 -5.69
N LEU A 131 -9.80 -9.75 -5.19
CA LEU A 131 -10.21 -10.33 -3.92
C LEU A 131 -10.27 -11.86 -4.05
N PRO A 132 -9.87 -12.62 -3.01
CA PRO A 132 -9.68 -14.07 -3.08
C PRO A 132 -11.00 -14.85 -3.00
N PHE A 133 -11.95 -14.53 -3.90
CA PHE A 133 -13.20 -15.25 -4.07
C PHE A 133 -13.75 -15.10 -5.50
N SER A 134 -14.32 -16.18 -6.04
CA SER A 134 -14.89 -16.21 -7.39
C SER A 134 -16.29 -15.59 -7.42
N SER A 135 -16.48 -14.46 -8.09
CA SER A 135 -17.80 -13.85 -8.28
C SER A 135 -18.25 -13.99 -9.73
N TYR A 136 -19.18 -14.90 -10.05
CA TYR A 136 -19.71 -14.95 -11.42
C TYR A 136 -21.09 -14.31 -11.57
N ARG A 137 -21.93 -14.20 -10.53
CA ARG A 137 -23.31 -13.63 -10.62
C ARG A 137 -23.85 -13.00 -9.32
N SER A 138 -22.97 -12.39 -8.54
CA SER A 138 -23.28 -11.86 -7.19
C SER A 138 -23.93 -10.47 -7.22
N ARG A 139 -24.85 -10.20 -6.30
CA ARG A 139 -25.38 -8.85 -5.99
C ARG A 139 -24.27 -7.92 -5.46
N LEU A 140 -23.22 -8.53 -4.91
CA LEU A 140 -22.00 -7.86 -4.45
C LEU A 140 -21.00 -7.53 -5.57
N ARG A 141 -21.33 -7.78 -6.85
CA ARG A 141 -20.39 -7.54 -7.96
C ARG A 141 -19.91 -6.08 -8.02
N GLU A 142 -20.81 -5.12 -7.82
CA GLU A 142 -20.44 -3.70 -7.86
C GLU A 142 -19.50 -3.34 -6.71
N LEU A 143 -19.84 -3.74 -5.47
CA LEU A 143 -18.98 -3.54 -4.31
C LEU A 143 -17.61 -4.20 -4.50
N LYS A 144 -17.56 -5.44 -5.00
CA LYS A 144 -16.31 -6.14 -5.33
C LYS A 144 -15.49 -5.35 -6.34
N ASN A 145 -16.09 -4.95 -7.46
CA ASN A 145 -15.40 -4.20 -8.50
C ASN A 145 -14.83 -2.90 -7.93
N LYS A 146 -15.59 -2.19 -7.09
CA LYS A 146 -15.14 -0.95 -6.44
C LYS A 146 -13.96 -1.20 -5.49
N LEU A 147 -13.99 -2.26 -4.68
CA LEU A 147 -12.85 -2.64 -3.83
C LEU A 147 -11.59 -2.99 -4.66
N GLU A 148 -11.75 -3.52 -5.86
CA GLU A 148 -10.63 -3.89 -6.75
C GLU A 148 -10.14 -2.74 -7.64
N GLU A 149 -11.01 -1.75 -7.94
CA GLU A 149 -10.74 -0.69 -8.92
C GLU A 149 -10.47 0.67 -8.28
N LEU A 150 -11.13 1.02 -7.18
CA LEU A 150 -10.94 2.31 -6.55
C LEU A 150 -9.54 2.43 -5.95
N ARG A 151 -9.01 3.65 -6.00
CA ARG A 151 -7.78 4.02 -5.30
C ARG A 151 -8.05 4.24 -3.82
N ALA A 152 -7.07 3.90 -2.99
CA ALA A 152 -7.00 4.40 -1.62
C ALA A 152 -6.74 5.91 -1.63
N SER A 153 -6.89 6.60 -0.49
CA SER A 153 -6.76 8.07 -0.46
C SER A 153 -5.32 8.53 -0.66
N ASP A 154 -4.33 7.62 -0.56
CA ASP A 154 -2.93 7.87 -0.90
C ASP A 154 -2.66 7.97 -2.42
N GLU A 155 -3.64 7.68 -3.27
CA GLU A 155 -3.58 7.68 -4.75
C GLU A 155 -2.57 6.72 -5.40
N THR A 156 -1.73 6.06 -4.62
CA THR A 156 -0.69 5.12 -5.08
C THR A 156 -1.18 3.68 -5.09
N ARG A 157 -1.98 3.29 -4.08
CA ARG A 157 -2.54 1.96 -3.90
C ARG A 157 -4.00 1.93 -4.34
N ARG A 158 -4.45 0.76 -4.77
CA ARG A 158 -5.88 0.42 -4.83
C ARG A 158 -6.36 -0.08 -3.49
N ILE A 159 -7.66 -0.01 -3.23
CA ILE A 159 -8.24 -0.53 -1.98
C ILE A 159 -7.84 -1.98 -1.73
N ALA A 160 -7.84 -2.84 -2.76
CA ALA A 160 -7.38 -4.22 -2.64
C ALA A 160 -5.93 -4.35 -2.12
N HIS A 161 -5.01 -3.47 -2.52
CA HIS A 161 -3.64 -3.47 -1.97
C HIS A 161 -3.61 -3.04 -0.50
N MET A 162 -4.42 -2.04 -0.14
CA MET A 162 -4.56 -1.63 1.26
C MET A 162 -5.12 -2.77 2.12
N LEU A 163 -6.03 -3.59 1.58
CA LEU A 163 -6.52 -4.78 2.27
C LEU A 163 -5.40 -5.82 2.46
N VAL A 164 -4.54 -6.03 1.47
CA VAL A 164 -3.34 -6.88 1.61
C VAL A 164 -2.41 -6.36 2.71
N ASP A 165 -2.14 -5.05 2.71
CA ASP A 165 -1.29 -4.39 3.71
C ASP A 165 -1.93 -4.44 5.12
N ALA A 166 -3.26 -4.46 5.20
CA ALA A 166 -4.01 -4.64 6.44
C ALA A 166 -4.10 -6.11 6.89
N HIS A 167 -3.38 -7.03 6.22
CA HIS A 167 -3.42 -8.47 6.47
C HIS A 167 -4.84 -9.06 6.36
N ALA A 168 -5.63 -8.57 5.40
CA ALA A 168 -6.99 -9.03 5.20
C ALA A 168 -7.03 -10.50 4.74
N GLN A 169 -7.82 -11.31 5.44
CA GLN A 169 -7.94 -12.76 5.19
C GLN A 169 -9.36 -13.25 5.52
N ASN A 170 -9.62 -14.55 5.35
CA ASN A 170 -10.91 -15.20 5.67
C ASN A 170 -12.12 -14.52 5.01
N PHE A 171 -11.97 -14.14 3.75
CA PHE A 171 -13.04 -13.49 3.00
C PHE A 171 -14.28 -14.38 2.90
N SER A 172 -15.45 -13.80 3.14
CA SER A 172 -16.72 -14.46 2.96
C SER A 172 -17.75 -13.53 2.32
N LEU A 173 -18.63 -14.12 1.52
CA LEU A 173 -19.75 -13.45 0.88
C LEU A 173 -21.04 -13.96 1.49
N GLU A 174 -21.90 -13.04 1.92
CA GLU A 174 -23.26 -13.33 2.35
C GLU A 174 -24.23 -12.66 1.39
N GLU A 175 -24.99 -13.46 0.64
CA GLU A 175 -25.94 -12.96 -0.37
C GLU A 175 -27.36 -13.51 -0.18
N ARG A 176 -27.65 -14.15 0.97
CA ARG A 176 -28.90 -14.88 1.22
C ARG A 176 -30.13 -14.14 0.66
N TYR A 177 -30.73 -14.75 -0.36
CA TYR A 177 -32.00 -14.35 -0.92
C TYR A 177 -33.13 -14.66 0.07
N ASN A 178 -33.90 -13.65 0.46
CA ASN A 178 -35.28 -13.89 0.92
C ASN A 178 -36.18 -14.19 -0.28
N HIS A 179 -35.92 -15.29 -1.00
CA HIS A 179 -36.94 -15.85 -1.88
C HIS A 179 -37.92 -16.67 -1.03
N SER A 180 -39.03 -16.04 -0.67
CA SER A 180 -40.29 -16.77 -0.56
C SER A 180 -41.38 -15.97 -1.27
N PHE A 181 -41.43 -16.16 -2.58
CA PHE A 181 -42.70 -16.20 -3.33
C PHE A 181 -43.43 -17.56 -3.14
N ALA A 182 -43.12 -18.30 -2.07
CA ALA A 182 -44.02 -19.28 -1.49
C ALA A 182 -44.46 -18.73 -0.12
N LYS A 183 -45.58 -18.02 -0.07
CA LYS A 183 -46.28 -17.88 1.21
C LYS A 183 -46.85 -19.25 1.57
N PRO A 184 -46.77 -19.65 2.84
CA PRO A 184 -48.03 -19.83 3.55
C PRO A 184 -48.12 -18.88 4.74
N PHE A 185 -49.37 -18.48 4.96
CA PHE A 185 -49.95 -17.96 6.19
C PHE A 185 -49.24 -18.45 7.48
N TYR A 186 -49.01 -17.51 8.41
CA TYR A 186 -48.43 -17.68 9.75
C TYR A 186 -46.93 -18.06 9.82
N LYS A 187 -46.06 -17.09 10.17
CA LYS A 187 -44.86 -17.21 11.05
C LYS A 187 -43.88 -16.05 10.79
N LYS A 188 -43.31 -15.53 11.89
CA LYS A 188 -42.32 -14.44 12.04
C LYS A 188 -41.53 -14.08 10.76
N LYS A 189 -41.60 -12.80 10.34
CA LYS A 189 -40.71 -12.22 9.31
C LYS A 189 -39.27 -12.56 9.72
N LYS A 190 -38.55 -13.37 8.92
CA LYS A 190 -37.10 -13.53 9.10
C LYS A 190 -36.45 -12.16 8.93
N PRO A 191 -35.44 -11.81 9.75
CA PRO A 191 -34.73 -10.55 9.59
C PRO A 191 -34.09 -10.50 8.20
N TYR A 192 -34.20 -9.34 7.54
CA TYR A 192 -33.46 -9.07 6.31
C TYR A 192 -31.98 -9.02 6.66
N ILE A 193 -31.16 -9.81 5.97
CA ILE A 193 -29.70 -9.77 6.06
C ILE A 193 -29.22 -9.07 4.79
N PRO A 194 -28.59 -7.89 4.87
CA PRO A 194 -28.08 -7.21 3.68
C PRO A 194 -26.96 -8.05 3.05
N PRO A 195 -26.81 -8.03 1.71
CA PRO A 195 -25.63 -8.58 1.07
C PRO A 195 -24.36 -8.00 1.70
N SER A 196 -23.37 -8.83 1.99
CA SER A 196 -22.12 -8.35 2.58
C SER A 196 -20.87 -9.10 2.15
N ILE A 197 -19.77 -8.36 2.12
CA ILE A 197 -18.41 -8.90 2.06
C ILE A 197 -17.82 -8.76 3.45
N SER A 198 -17.27 -9.83 4.02
CA SER A 198 -16.54 -9.74 5.29
C SER A 198 -15.17 -10.37 5.20
N PHE A 199 -14.24 -9.87 6.00
CA PHE A 199 -12.86 -10.33 6.08
C PHE A 199 -12.29 -9.95 7.44
N ASP A 200 -11.30 -10.69 7.90
CA ASP A 200 -10.57 -10.39 9.13
C ASP A 200 -9.33 -9.58 8.79
N VAL A 201 -9.02 -8.55 9.58
CA VAL A 201 -7.80 -7.73 9.44
C VAL A 201 -6.99 -7.77 10.74
N SER A 202 -5.70 -7.48 10.62
CA SER A 202 -4.77 -7.46 11.74
C SER A 202 -3.77 -6.33 11.57
N THR A 203 -4.14 -5.12 11.99
CA THR A 203 -3.25 -3.95 12.00
C THR A 203 -3.11 -3.41 13.42
N THR A 204 -2.16 -2.50 13.62
CA THR A 204 -2.04 -1.81 14.91
C THR A 204 -3.23 -0.89 15.20
N LYS A 205 -3.98 -0.48 14.16
CA LYS A 205 -5.19 0.34 14.28
C LYS A 205 -6.42 -0.50 14.64
N PHE A 206 -6.61 -1.65 14.00
CA PHE A 206 -7.74 -2.53 14.27
C PHE A 206 -7.37 -4.00 14.02
N GLU A 207 -7.79 -4.85 14.95
CA GLU A 207 -7.69 -6.30 14.85
C GLU A 207 -9.07 -6.90 15.11
N GLY A 208 -9.60 -7.62 14.11
CA GLY A 208 -10.95 -8.17 14.15
C GLY A 208 -11.58 -8.28 12.78
N ARG A 209 -12.89 -8.49 12.75
CA ARG A 209 -13.66 -8.70 11.51
C ARG A 209 -14.26 -7.40 11.01
N VAL A 210 -14.09 -7.14 9.72
CA VAL A 210 -14.75 -6.06 8.98
C VAL A 210 -15.90 -6.65 8.19
N VAL A 211 -17.08 -6.03 8.25
CA VAL A 211 -18.24 -6.40 7.45
C VAL A 211 -18.69 -5.19 6.65
N LEU A 212 -18.70 -5.34 5.32
CA LEU A 212 -19.17 -4.35 4.36
C LEU A 212 -20.55 -4.78 3.87
N TYR A 213 -21.60 -4.14 4.38
CA TYR A 213 -22.96 -4.36 3.91
C TYR A 213 -23.22 -3.49 2.68
N TYR A 214 -23.85 -4.05 1.66
CA TYR A 214 -24.21 -3.33 0.44
C TYR A 214 -25.73 -3.13 0.35
N GLN A 215 -26.14 -1.89 0.13
CA GLN A 215 -27.53 -1.47 -0.04
C GLN A 215 -27.79 -1.15 -1.52
N GLU A 216 -28.10 -2.18 -2.31
CA GLU A 216 -28.30 -2.09 -3.77
C GLU A 216 -29.20 -0.93 -4.22
N LYS A 217 -30.34 -0.73 -3.55
CA LYS A 217 -31.33 0.27 -3.96
C LYS A 217 -30.81 1.71 -3.86
N GLU A 218 -29.87 1.94 -2.94
CA GLU A 218 -29.33 3.27 -2.66
C GLU A 218 -27.88 3.42 -3.14
N GLN A 219 -27.27 2.35 -3.68
CA GLN A 219 -25.84 2.27 -4.02
C GLN A 219 -24.93 2.74 -2.86
N ARG A 220 -25.36 2.42 -1.64
CA ARG A 220 -24.64 2.76 -0.41
C ARG A 220 -24.07 1.52 0.24
N PHE A 221 -23.15 1.73 1.16
CA PHE A 221 -22.63 0.68 2.00
C PHE A 221 -22.66 1.09 3.47
N ALA A 222 -22.63 0.10 4.34
CA ALA A 222 -22.37 0.27 5.75
C ALA A 222 -21.15 -0.56 6.15
N VAL A 223 -20.38 -0.06 7.10
CA VAL A 223 -19.22 -0.76 7.65
C VAL A 223 -19.48 -1.10 9.10
N GLN A 224 -19.23 -2.35 9.45
CA GLN A 224 -19.26 -2.80 10.84
C GLN A 224 -17.90 -3.42 11.18
N LEU A 225 -17.35 -3.02 12.33
CA LEU A 225 -16.15 -3.62 12.91
C LEU A 225 -16.55 -4.48 14.09
N ILE A 226 -16.08 -5.72 14.12
CA ILE A 226 -16.38 -6.70 15.16
C ILE A 226 -15.07 -7.12 15.82
N LYS A 227 -14.98 -6.95 17.13
CA LYS A 227 -13.84 -7.36 17.95
C LYS A 227 -14.32 -8.29 19.05
N GLU A 228 -13.68 -9.46 19.21
CA GLU A 228 -14.05 -10.45 20.24
C GLU A 228 -15.55 -10.80 20.25
N ASN A 229 -16.15 -10.95 19.06
CA ASN A 229 -17.58 -11.20 18.85
C ASN A 229 -18.54 -10.07 19.29
N ASN A 230 -18.02 -8.89 19.63
CA ASN A 230 -18.82 -7.70 19.93
C ASN A 230 -18.70 -6.67 18.80
N ILE A 231 -19.78 -5.93 18.54
CA ILE A 231 -19.76 -4.80 17.60
C ILE A 231 -18.92 -3.69 18.23
N PHE A 232 -17.76 -3.43 17.65
CA PHE A 232 -16.84 -2.38 18.06
C PHE A 232 -17.21 -1.04 17.42
N LEU A 233 -17.65 -1.06 16.16
CA LEU A 233 -18.09 0.12 15.41
C LEU A 233 -19.20 -0.27 14.45
N ASP A 234 -20.20 0.58 14.31
CA ASP A 234 -21.24 0.47 13.29
C ASP A 234 -21.48 1.83 12.62
N LEU A 235 -21.02 1.97 11.37
CA LEU A 235 -21.19 3.18 10.56
C LEU A 235 -22.47 3.17 9.71
N ALA A 236 -23.43 2.27 9.99
CA ALA A 236 -24.68 2.20 9.25
C ALA A 236 -25.56 3.46 9.32
N LEU A 237 -25.35 4.34 10.32
CA LEU A 237 -26.22 5.50 10.56
C LEU A 237 -26.06 6.63 9.53
N SER A 238 -25.01 6.61 8.70
CA SER A 238 -24.76 7.65 7.69
C SER A 238 -24.64 7.13 6.25
N SER A 239 -24.87 5.83 6.02
CA SER A 239 -24.76 5.11 4.72
C SER A 239 -24.00 5.87 3.61
N PRO A 240 -22.66 5.93 3.67
CA PRO A 240 -21.85 6.67 2.71
C PRO A 240 -21.96 6.12 1.28
N ASP A 241 -21.74 7.01 0.32
CA ASP A 241 -21.70 6.67 -1.10
C ASP A 241 -20.52 5.74 -1.39
N LEU A 242 -20.71 4.78 -2.29
CA LEU A 242 -19.76 3.71 -2.57
C LEU A 242 -18.34 4.18 -2.93
N ASP A 243 -18.19 5.38 -3.49
CA ASP A 243 -16.89 5.96 -3.82
C ASP A 243 -16.08 6.40 -2.59
N SER A 244 -16.73 6.59 -1.44
CA SER A 244 -16.08 6.95 -0.17
C SER A 244 -15.46 5.74 0.57
N ILE A 245 -15.64 4.53 0.06
CA ILE A 245 -15.21 3.30 0.75
C ILE A 245 -13.71 3.21 0.96
N GLY A 246 -12.90 3.72 0.03
CA GLY A 246 -11.45 3.77 0.18
C GLY A 246 -11.03 4.63 1.37
N PHE A 247 -11.57 5.84 1.44
CA PHE A 247 -11.31 6.76 2.54
C PHE A 247 -11.76 6.20 3.89
N ILE A 248 -12.96 5.63 3.96
CA ILE A 248 -13.48 5.06 5.21
C ILE A 248 -12.64 3.87 5.67
N LEU A 249 -12.32 2.93 4.78
CA LEU A 249 -11.47 1.80 5.14
C LEU A 249 -10.07 2.26 5.58
N GLU A 250 -9.47 3.23 4.92
CA GLU A 250 -8.18 3.79 5.34
C GLU A 250 -8.24 4.37 6.77
N GLN A 251 -9.31 5.11 7.09
CA GLN A 251 -9.51 5.64 8.44
C GLN A 251 -9.68 4.54 9.48
N LEU A 252 -10.30 3.41 9.12
CA LEU A 252 -10.65 2.34 10.05
C LEU A 252 -9.58 1.26 10.24
N ILE A 253 -8.88 0.86 9.17
CA ILE A 253 -8.03 -0.35 9.19
C ILE A 253 -6.60 -0.10 8.75
N ASP A 254 -6.31 0.95 7.98
CA ASP A 254 -4.92 1.25 7.57
C ASP A 254 -4.17 1.98 8.68
N ASP A 255 -3.06 1.43 9.12
CA ASP A 255 -2.18 1.98 10.14
C ASP A 255 -0.91 2.65 9.59
N GLY A 256 -0.77 2.72 8.26
CA GLY A 256 0.37 3.32 7.60
C GLY A 256 1.67 2.53 7.74
N SER A 257 1.64 1.30 8.29
CA SER A 257 2.83 0.47 8.45
C SER A 257 3.51 0.14 7.12
N TRP A 258 2.73 0.04 6.03
CA TRP A 258 3.22 -0.14 4.66
C TRP A 258 4.17 0.97 4.19
N LYS A 259 4.05 2.19 4.74
CA LYS A 259 4.96 3.30 4.45
C LYS A 259 6.34 3.11 5.09
N LYS A 260 6.43 2.31 6.16
CA LYS A 260 7.68 2.08 6.87
C LYS A 260 8.61 1.26 6.00
N ILE A 261 9.79 1.79 5.74
CA ILE A 261 10.80 1.13 4.93
C ILE A 261 11.43 0.03 5.78
N LYS A 262 11.47 -1.19 5.22
CA LYS A 262 12.23 -2.27 5.82
C LYS A 262 13.71 -2.01 5.59
N ILE A 263 14.44 -1.82 6.68
CA ILE A 263 15.90 -1.68 6.68
C ILE A 263 16.50 -2.96 7.23
N GLU A 264 17.39 -3.57 6.46
CA GLU A 264 18.25 -4.65 6.91
C GLU A 264 19.66 -4.10 7.12
N VAL A 265 20.17 -4.17 8.34
CA VAL A 265 21.57 -3.84 8.63
C VAL A 265 22.41 -5.06 8.28
N LEU A 266 23.15 -4.99 7.17
CA LEU A 266 23.97 -6.07 6.64
C LEU A 266 25.26 -6.23 7.43
N ASN A 267 25.86 -5.11 7.81
CA ASN A 267 27.09 -5.10 8.60
C ASN A 267 27.02 -3.95 9.62
N LYS A 268 27.10 -4.30 10.91
CA LYS A 268 27.15 -3.31 11.99
C LYS A 268 28.59 -2.87 12.18
N LYS A 269 28.84 -1.57 12.09
CA LYS A 269 30.13 -1.06 12.53
C LYS A 269 30.11 -1.05 14.06
N ILE A 270 30.92 -1.89 14.69
CA ILE A 270 31.11 -1.83 16.13
C ILE A 270 31.75 -0.47 16.43
N PRO A 271 31.12 0.38 17.27
CA PRO A 271 31.76 1.63 17.65
C PRO A 271 33.09 1.29 18.33
N LEU A 272 34.19 1.80 17.78
CA LEU A 272 35.47 1.79 18.49
C LEU A 272 35.25 2.60 19.77
N CYS A 273 35.39 1.94 20.91
CA CYS A 273 35.37 2.55 22.23
C CYS A 273 36.45 3.63 22.37
#